data_AF-A0A9E2B106-F1
#
_entry.id   AF-A0A9E2B106-F1
#
_cell.length_a   1.000
_cell.length_b   1.000
_cell.length_c   1.000
_cell.angle_alpha   90.00
_cell.angle_beta   90.00
_cell.angle_gamma   90.00
#
_symmetry.space_group_name_H-M   'P 1'
#
loop_
_entity.id
_entity.type
_entity.pdbx_description
1 polymer ?
#
loop_
_entity_poly.entity_id
_entity_poly.type
_entity_poly.pdbx_seq_one_letter_code
_entity_poly.pdbx_strand_id
1 'polypeptide(L)'
;AEGIKPFTTDIFKGFLAVFLLDMGITSGKKLSAFVKKGWFALVFAIVIPIINGSLVAVASSIFTQSEGNRLLFAILAASASYIAVPAAMRIAVPKANPSLYLPMALAITFPFNITLGMPFYLCIIQWCNWV
;
A
#
# COMPACT_ATOMS: atom_id res chain seq x y z
N ALA A 1 1.31 8.19 -27.51
CA ALA A 1 0.78 6.94 -26.93
C ALA A 1 -0.62 6.57 -27.46
N GLU A 2 -1.16 7.22 -28.51
CA GLU A 2 -2.54 6.94 -28.96
C GLU A 2 -2.74 5.55 -29.57
N GLY A 3 -1.74 5.00 -30.26
CA GLY A 3 -1.83 3.64 -30.84
C GLY A 3 -1.94 2.51 -29.82
N ILE A 4 -1.60 2.76 -28.54
CA ILE A 4 -1.72 1.77 -27.45
C ILE A 4 -2.87 2.10 -26.49
N LYS A 5 -3.70 3.12 -26.78
CA LYS A 5 -4.88 3.48 -25.96
C LYS A 5 -5.80 2.30 -25.66
N PRO A 6 -6.13 1.41 -26.63
CA PRO A 6 -6.96 0.24 -26.34
C PRO A 6 -6.40 -0.62 -25.21
N PHE A 7 -5.08 -0.78 -25.14
CA PHE A 7 -4.39 -1.60 -24.15
C PHE A 7 -4.12 -0.89 -22.82
N THR A 8 -3.89 0.42 -22.85
CA THR A 8 -3.42 1.20 -21.68
C THR A 8 -4.52 1.97 -20.97
N THR A 9 -5.65 2.21 -21.63
CA THR A 9 -6.73 3.04 -21.10
C THR A 9 -8.04 2.27 -21.00
N ASP A 10 -8.43 1.59 -22.10
CA ASP A 10 -9.75 0.95 -22.20
C ASP A 10 -9.77 -0.41 -21.50
N ILE A 11 -9.02 -1.40 -22.01
CA ILE A 11 -9.02 -2.75 -21.42
C ILE A 11 -8.28 -2.80 -20.09
N PHE A 12 -7.33 -1.88 -19.85
CA PHE A 12 -6.45 -1.90 -18.69
C PHE A 12 -7.24 -1.90 -17.38
N LYS A 13 -8.28 -1.06 -17.28
CA LYS A 13 -9.12 -0.97 -16.08
C LYS A 13 -9.85 -2.29 -15.81
N GLY A 14 -10.38 -2.93 -16.86
CA GLY A 14 -11.04 -4.23 -16.74
C GLY A 14 -10.08 -5.33 -16.30
N PHE A 15 -8.90 -5.40 -16.93
CA PHE A 15 -7.85 -6.35 -16.55
C PHE A 15 -7.36 -6.12 -15.11
N LEU A 16 -7.16 -4.86 -14.71
CA LEU A 16 -6.75 -4.49 -13.37
C LEU A 16 -7.80 -4.90 -12.32
N ALA A 17 -9.10 -4.72 -12.62
CA ALA A 17 -10.17 -5.13 -11.73
C ALA A 17 -10.17 -6.65 -11.50
N VAL A 18 -10.06 -7.44 -12.56
CA VAL A 18 -9.96 -8.91 -12.47
C VAL A 18 -8.70 -9.34 -11.72
N PHE A 19 -7.56 -8.68 -11.99
CA PHE A 19 -6.30 -8.95 -11.30
C PHE A 19 -6.40 -8.66 -9.79
N LEU A 20 -6.95 -7.50 -9.41
CA LEU A 20 -7.13 -7.14 -8.00
C LEU A 20 -8.12 -8.10 -7.31
N LEU A 21 -9.16 -8.56 -8.02
CA LEU A 21 -10.09 -9.57 -7.51
C LEU A 21 -9.39 -10.91 -7.24
N ASP A 22 -8.62 -11.43 -8.20
CA ASP A 22 -7.87 -12.69 -8.02
C ASP A 22 -6.86 -12.60 -6.87
N MET A 23 -6.11 -11.49 -6.81
CA MET A 23 -5.15 -11.24 -5.74
C MET A 23 -5.85 -11.07 -4.39
N GLY A 24 -7.01 -10.41 -4.34
CA GLY A 24 -7.84 -10.26 -3.15
C GLY A 24 -8.35 -11.61 -2.63
N ILE A 25 -8.91 -12.44 -3.50
CA ILE A 25 -9.38 -13.80 -3.16
C ILE A 25 -8.21 -14.66 -2.67
N THR A 26 -7.07 -14.62 -3.38
CA THR A 26 -5.87 -15.38 -3.00
C THR A 26 -5.30 -14.93 -1.66
N SER A 27 -5.30 -13.62 -1.39
CA SER A 27 -4.90 -13.04 -0.11
C SER A 27 -5.83 -13.47 1.02
N GLY A 28 -7.15 -13.36 0.80
CA GLY A 28 -8.18 -13.74 1.77
C GLY A 28 -8.10 -15.22 2.17
N LYS A 29 -7.92 -16.12 1.21
CA LYS A 29 -7.69 -17.56 1.47
C LYS A 29 -6.48 -17.84 2.37
N LYS A 30 -5.47 -16.97 2.32
CA LYS A 30 -4.22 -17.09 3.09
C LYS A 30 -4.21 -16.29 4.40
N LEU A 31 -5.23 -15.45 4.65
CA LEU A 31 -5.29 -14.58 5.81
C LEU A 31 -5.32 -15.37 7.14
N SER A 32 -6.10 -16.45 7.22
CA SER A 32 -6.13 -17.29 8.43
C SER A 32 -4.76 -17.88 8.74
N ALA A 33 -4.03 -18.36 7.72
CA ALA A 33 -2.68 -18.87 7.88
C ALA A 33 -1.68 -17.78 8.26
N PHE A 34 -1.85 -16.56 7.76
CA PHE A 34 -1.05 -15.39 8.16
C PHE A 34 -1.21 -15.08 9.65
N VAL A 35 -2.45 -14.97 10.13
CA VAL A 35 -2.71 -14.66 11.56
C VAL A 35 -2.15 -15.74 12.48
N LYS A 36 -2.23 -17.01 12.07
CA LYS A 36 -1.65 -18.14 12.81
C LYS A 36 -0.12 -18.13 12.89
N LYS A 37 0.58 -17.45 11.97
CA LYS A 37 2.05 -17.34 11.98
C LYS A 37 2.58 -16.38 13.04
N GLY A 38 1.71 -15.65 13.72
CA GLY A 38 2.07 -14.84 14.88
C GLY A 38 1.75 -13.36 14.72
N TRP A 39 1.58 -12.70 15.85
CA TRP A 39 1.20 -11.30 15.98
C TRP A 39 2.26 -10.32 15.45
N PHE A 40 3.54 -10.69 15.45
CA PHE A 40 4.64 -9.82 14.99
C PHE A 40 4.42 -9.30 13.56
N ALA A 41 4.08 -10.18 12.63
CA ALA A 41 3.87 -9.81 11.22
C ALA A 41 2.66 -8.87 11.06
N LEU A 42 1.63 -9.04 11.88
CA LEU A 42 0.44 -8.19 11.88
C LEU A 42 0.78 -6.79 12.43
N VAL A 43 1.47 -6.72 13.57
CA VAL A 43 1.92 -5.44 14.13
C VAL A 43 2.84 -4.72 13.17
N PHE A 44 3.80 -5.43 12.56
CA PHE A 44 4.71 -4.86 11.58
C PHE A 44 3.97 -4.25 10.38
N ALA A 45 2.96 -4.96 9.86
CA ALA A 45 2.14 -4.52 8.73
C ALA A 45 1.35 -3.23 8.98
N ILE A 46 1.14 -2.87 10.25
CA ILE A 46 0.39 -1.68 10.66
C ILE A 46 1.36 -0.56 11.09
N VAL A 47 2.32 -0.90 11.95
CA VAL A 47 3.22 0.07 12.58
C VAL A 47 4.18 0.70 11.58
N ILE A 48 4.75 -0.08 10.66
CA ILE A 48 5.74 0.46 9.71
C ILE A 48 5.13 1.50 8.76
N PRO A 49 3.96 1.28 8.13
CA PRO A 49 3.27 2.31 7.37
C PRO A 49 3.07 3.60 8.15
N ILE A 50 2.61 3.51 9.41
CA ILE A 50 2.35 4.67 10.26
C ILE A 50 3.64 5.47 10.48
N ILE A 51 4.73 4.79 10.84
CA ILE A 51 6.02 5.43 11.08
C ILE A 51 6.50 6.14 9.82
N ASN A 52 6.54 5.43 8.68
CA ASN A 52 7.06 5.98 7.43
C ASN A 52 6.19 7.14 6.93
N GLY A 53 4.87 6.99 6.95
CA GLY A 53 3.93 8.03 6.53
C GLY A 53 4.02 9.28 7.40
N SER A 54 4.13 9.11 8.71
CA SER A 54 4.27 10.23 9.66
C SER A 54 5.59 10.97 9.46
N LEU A 55 6.70 10.24 9.34
CA LEU A 55 8.02 10.84 9.11
C LEU A 55 8.04 11.69 7.84
N VAL A 56 7.46 11.17 6.74
CA VAL A 56 7.41 11.90 5.48
C VAL A 56 6.37 13.03 5.50
N ALA A 57 5.24 12.87 6.20
CA ALA A 57 4.27 13.94 6.41
C ALA A 57 4.89 15.17 7.09
N VAL A 58 5.77 14.95 8.07
CA VAL A 58 6.54 16.01 8.73
C VAL A 58 7.65 16.53 7.81
N ALA A 59 8.52 15.65 7.30
CA ALA A 59 9.69 16.06 6.51
C ALA A 59 9.33 16.75 5.18
N SER A 60 8.17 16.46 4.61
CA SER A 60 7.71 17.05 3.35
C SER A 60 7.46 18.57 3.43
N SER A 61 7.26 19.13 4.63
CA SER A 61 7.13 20.59 4.82
C SER A 61 8.39 21.36 4.39
N ILE A 62 9.55 20.69 4.38
CA ILE A 62 10.83 21.26 3.96
C ILE A 62 10.84 21.48 2.43
N PHE A 63 10.12 20.65 1.67
CA PHE A 63 10.19 20.63 0.21
C PHE A 63 8.99 21.29 -0.47
N THR A 64 7.81 21.27 0.15
CA THR A 64 6.60 21.84 -0.45
C THR A 64 5.60 22.31 0.60
N GLN A 65 4.93 23.43 0.31
CA GLN A 65 3.86 23.98 1.15
C GLN A 65 2.47 23.42 0.79
N SER A 66 2.35 22.72 -0.34
CA SER A 66 1.07 22.15 -0.79
C SER A 66 0.70 20.93 0.04
N GLU A 67 -0.39 21.02 0.81
CA GLU A 67 -0.91 19.90 1.62
C GLU A 67 -1.16 18.64 0.79
N GLY A 68 -1.71 18.80 -0.41
CA GLY A 68 -1.97 17.68 -1.32
C GLY A 68 -0.69 16.95 -1.72
N ASN A 69 0.38 17.68 -2.03
CA ASN A 69 1.67 17.07 -2.39
C ASN A 69 2.30 16.37 -1.19
N ARG A 70 2.24 16.99 0.00
CA ARG A 70 2.73 16.39 1.25
C ARG A 70 1.99 15.09 1.57
N LEU A 71 0.66 15.08 1.40
CA LEU A 71 -0.16 13.89 1.60
C LEU A 71 0.22 12.79 0.61
N LEU A 72 0.40 13.13 -0.67
CA LEU A 72 0.87 12.17 -1.68
C LEU A 72 2.21 11.56 -1.30
N PHE A 73 3.19 12.36 -0.86
CA PHE A 73 4.48 11.82 -0.41
C PHE A 73 4.36 10.90 0.81
N ALA A 74 3.56 11.29 1.81
CA ALA A 74 3.31 10.46 2.99
C ALA A 74 2.67 9.11 2.62
N ILE A 75 1.66 9.12 1.74
CA ILE A 75 0.99 7.90 1.26
C ILE A 75 1.96 7.00 0.51
N LEU A 76 2.81 7.57 -0.36
CA LEU A 76 3.82 6.82 -1.11
C LEU A 76 4.84 6.15 -0.17
N ALA A 77 5.28 6.85 0.88
CA ALA A 77 6.22 6.31 1.86
C ALA A 77 5.61 5.24 2.78
N ALA A 78 4.32 5.37 3.10
CA ALA A 78 3.60 4.43 3.95
C ALA A 78 3.10 3.17 3.21
N SER A 79 2.97 3.22 1.89
CA SER A 79 2.33 2.15 1.12
C SER A 79 3.30 1.06 0.71
N ALA A 80 2.76 -0.14 0.50
CA ALA A 80 3.44 -1.20 -0.23
C ALA A 80 3.05 -1.18 -1.71
N SER A 81 3.82 -1.87 -2.56
CA SER A 81 3.39 -2.13 -3.93
C SER A 81 2.40 -3.29 -3.96
N TYR A 82 1.13 -2.99 -4.19
CA TYR A 82 0.03 -3.97 -4.11
C TYR A 82 -0.18 -4.80 -5.38
N ILE A 83 0.49 -4.44 -6.48
CA ILE A 83 0.31 -5.06 -7.79
C ILE A 83 1.62 -5.71 -8.24
N ALA A 84 2.62 -4.87 -8.52
CA ALA A 84 3.85 -5.30 -9.16
C ALA A 84 4.73 -6.17 -8.25
N VAL A 85 4.91 -5.79 -6.97
CA VAL A 85 5.77 -6.53 -6.04
C VAL A 85 5.27 -7.96 -5.79
N PRO A 86 3.98 -8.22 -5.51
CA PRO A 86 3.46 -9.57 -5.40
C PRO A 86 3.77 -10.47 -6.61
N ALA A 87 3.61 -9.94 -7.83
CA ALA A 87 3.91 -10.65 -9.06
C ALA A 87 5.41 -10.88 -9.21
N ALA A 88 6.22 -9.84 -9.00
CA ALA A 88 7.67 -9.90 -9.09
C ALA A 88 8.27 -10.86 -8.05
N MET A 89 7.79 -10.85 -6.81
CA MET A 89 8.26 -11.72 -5.72
C MET A 89 8.02 -13.21 -6.03
N ARG A 90 6.90 -13.55 -6.68
CA ARG A 90 6.63 -14.95 -7.10
C ARG A 90 7.70 -15.46 -8.07
N ILE A 91 8.24 -14.59 -8.91
CA ILE A 91 9.21 -14.92 -9.96
C ILE A 91 10.65 -14.82 -9.43
N ALA A 92 10.98 -13.69 -8.80
CA ALA A 92 12.32 -13.37 -8.35
C ALA A 92 12.73 -14.11 -7.07
N VAL A 93 11.77 -14.39 -6.17
CA VAL A 93 12.04 -15.06 -4.89
C VAL A 93 11.03 -16.19 -4.66
N PRO A 94 11.09 -17.28 -5.43
CA PRO A 94 10.10 -18.36 -5.37
C PRO A 94 10.07 -19.09 -4.02
N LYS A 95 11.15 -19.00 -3.23
CA LYS A 95 11.21 -19.54 -1.85
C LYS A 95 10.47 -18.68 -0.82
N ALA A 96 10.10 -17.44 -1.16
CA ALA A 96 9.36 -16.56 -0.26
C ALA A 96 7.96 -17.12 -0.01
N ASN A 97 7.51 -17.09 1.24
CA ASN A 97 6.23 -17.67 1.60
C ASN A 97 5.07 -16.72 1.21
N PRO A 98 4.24 -17.06 0.21
CA PRO A 98 3.15 -16.19 -0.24
C PRO A 98 2.03 -16.02 0.77
N SER A 99 1.92 -16.92 1.74
CA SER A 99 0.97 -16.76 2.85
C SER A 99 1.43 -15.75 3.89
N LEU A 100 2.66 -15.23 3.79
CA LEU A 100 3.14 -14.15 4.63
C LEU A 100 2.98 -12.80 3.91
N TYR A 101 3.62 -12.62 2.76
CA TYR A 101 3.70 -11.30 2.12
C TYR A 101 2.43 -10.86 1.40
N LEU A 102 1.61 -11.80 0.86
CA LEU A 102 0.36 -11.41 0.18
C LEU A 102 -0.68 -10.85 1.17
N PRO A 103 -1.04 -11.55 2.27
CA PRO A 103 -2.01 -11.02 3.22
C PRO A 103 -1.49 -9.77 3.94
N MET A 104 -0.20 -9.71 4.24
CA MET A 104 0.43 -8.54 4.86
C MET A 104 0.22 -7.27 4.03
N ALA A 105 0.48 -7.32 2.71
CA ALA A 105 0.31 -6.17 1.84
C ALA A 105 -1.17 -5.90 1.51
N LEU A 106 -1.93 -6.90 1.09
CA LEU A 106 -3.26 -6.73 0.49
C LEU A 106 -4.43 -6.76 1.49
N ALA A 107 -4.35 -7.60 2.51
CA ALA A 107 -5.43 -7.76 3.48
C ALA A 107 -5.27 -6.88 4.72
N ILE A 108 -4.04 -6.44 5.04
CA ILE A 108 -3.75 -5.61 6.21
C ILE A 108 -3.29 -4.22 5.80
N THR A 109 -2.09 -4.10 5.21
CA THR A 109 -1.46 -2.80 4.94
C THR A 109 -2.32 -1.92 4.04
N PHE A 110 -2.78 -2.45 2.91
CA PHE A 110 -3.59 -1.70 1.94
C PHE A 110 -4.88 -1.12 2.55
N PRO A 111 -5.80 -1.92 3.13
CA PRO A 111 -7.03 -1.38 3.69
C PRO A 111 -6.74 -0.47 4.88
N PHE A 112 -5.77 -0.81 5.74
CA PHE A 112 -5.38 0.06 6.87
C PHE A 112 -4.91 1.44 6.40
N ASN A 113 -4.01 1.47 5.40
CA ASN A 113 -3.42 2.71 4.95
C ASN A 113 -4.48 3.61 4.29
N ILE A 114 -5.43 3.03 3.57
CA ILE A 114 -6.53 3.77 2.94
C ILE A 114 -7.52 4.31 3.97
N THR A 115 -7.94 3.49 4.94
CA THR A 115 -9.01 3.86 5.88
C THR A 115 -8.53 4.73 7.04
N LEU A 116 -7.36 4.43 7.59
CA LEU A 116 -6.83 5.09 8.79
C LEU A 116 -5.54 5.87 8.51
N GLY A 117 -4.65 5.33 7.67
CA GLY A 117 -3.38 5.97 7.34
C GLY A 117 -3.54 7.33 6.70
N MET A 118 -4.29 7.43 5.59
CA MET A 118 -4.44 8.70 4.86
C MET A 118 -5.05 9.82 5.71
N PRO A 119 -6.18 9.62 6.42
CA PRO A 119 -6.71 10.64 7.32
C PRO A 119 -5.72 11.04 8.42
N PHE A 120 -4.99 10.07 8.96
CA PHE A 120 -3.99 10.33 10.00
C PHE A 120 -2.81 11.17 9.50
N TYR A 121 -2.25 10.86 8.32
CA TYR A 121 -1.16 11.66 7.75
C TYR A 121 -1.63 13.08 7.38
N LEU A 122 -2.86 13.23 6.90
CA LEU A 122 -3.44 14.54 6.63
C LEU A 122 -3.57 15.37 7.91
N CYS A 123 -4.00 14.77 9.02
CA CYS A 123 -4.05 15.42 10.32
C CYS A 123 -2.66 15.94 10.76
N ILE A 124 -1.61 15.12 10.60
CA ILE A 124 -0.23 15.54 10.90
C ILE A 124 0.20 16.73 10.03
N ILE A 125 -0.09 16.68 8.73
CA ILE A 125 0.27 17.74 7.78
C ILE A 125 -0.39 19.07 8.18
N GLN A 126 -1.69 19.02 8.49
CA GLN A 126 -2.46 20.19 8.91
C GLN A 126 -1.95 20.72 10.24
N TRP A 127 -1.67 19.85 11.21
CA TRP A 127 -1.08 20.27 12.48
C TRP A 127 0.25 21.01 12.28
N CYS A 128 1.13 20.49 11.43
CA CYS A 128 2.40 21.14 11.10
C CYS A 128 2.26 22.45 10.32
N ASN A 129 1.12 22.74 9.70
CA ASN A 129 0.87 24.03 9.05
C ASN A 129 0.41 25.12 10.03
N TRP A 130 -0.10 24.71 11.19
CA TRP A 130 -0.59 25.60 12.23
C TRP A 130 0.46 25.99 13.28
N VAL A 131 1.62 25.31 13.30
CA VAL A 131 2.77 25.56 14.17
C VAL A 131 3.84 26.31 13.38
#